data_AF-A0A098EA91-F1
#
_entry.id   AF-A0A098EA91-F1
#
_cell.length_a   1.000
_cell.length_b   1.000
_cell.length_c   1.000
_cell.angle_alpha   90.00
_cell.angle_beta   90.00
_cell.angle_gamma   90.00
#
_symmetry.space_group_name_H-M   'P 1'
#
loop_
_entity.id
_entity.type
_entity.pdbx_description
1 polymer ?
#
loop_
_entity_poly.entity_id
_entity_poly.type
_entity_poly.pdbx_seq_one_letter_code
_entity_poly.pdbx_strand_id
1 'polypeptide(L)'
;MSDIIIMVILDAIIISIFFIFRREILAISFDEEFSKIAGIPTKFLYLLTLCLIALSVVVLIRVVGIILIIALLTIPSAIAKNFTENFYKMSVLSVITGILISIFGLLVAIIYNLPPGATIIVVLGATFILFGFTNKIIKTKNI
;
A
#
# COMPACT_ATOMS: atom_id res chain seq x y z
N MET A 1 17.00 -12.89 14.31
CA MET A 1 17.59 -11.55 14.12
C MET A 1 18.05 -11.35 12.67
N SER A 2 18.74 -12.32 12.06
CA SER A 2 19.17 -12.28 10.66
C SER A 2 18.04 -12.01 9.66
N ASP A 3 16.88 -12.65 9.81
CA ASP A 3 15.78 -12.55 8.84
C ASP A 3 15.16 -11.16 8.77
N ILE A 4 15.02 -10.50 9.92
CA ILE A 4 14.50 -9.12 10.01
C ILE A 4 15.47 -8.14 9.35
N ILE A 5 16.78 -8.32 9.58
CA ILE A 5 17.81 -7.47 8.96
C ILE A 5 17.78 -7.62 7.43
N ILE A 6 17.67 -8.86 6.93
CA ILE A 6 17.57 -9.12 5.48
C ILE A 6 16.31 -8.46 4.90
N MET A 7 15.17 -8.55 5.59
CA MET A 7 13.93 -7.89 5.16
C MET A 7 14.09 -6.36 5.11
N VAL A 8 14.68 -5.76 6.14
CA VAL A 8 14.90 -4.31 6.20
C VAL A 8 15.84 -3.83 5.08
N ILE A 9 16.93 -4.56 4.82
CA ILE A 9 17.85 -4.24 3.73
C ILE A 9 17.14 -4.33 2.38
N LEU A 10 16.39 -5.41 2.15
CA LEU A 10 15.67 -5.61 0.90
C LEU A 10 14.60 -4.54 0.68
N ASP A 11 13.83 -4.21 1.72
CA ASP A 11 12.80 -3.16 1.67
C ASP A 11 13.42 -1.77 1.42
N ALA A 12 14.56 -1.46 2.06
CA ALA A 12 15.30 -0.24 1.81
C ALA A 12 15.78 -0.12 0.35
N ILE A 13 16.24 -1.22 -0.25
CA ILE A 13 16.62 -1.28 -1.67
C ILE A 13 15.39 -1.00 -2.56
N ILE A 14 14.26 -1.66 -2.28
CA ILE A 14 13.01 -1.50 -3.04
C ILE A 14 12.51 -0.04 -2.97
N ILE A 15 12.46 0.53 -1.78
CA ILE A 15 12.03 1.92 -1.56
C ILE A 15 12.98 2.89 -2.26
N SER A 16 14.30 2.65 -2.19
CA SER A 16 15.30 3.50 -2.85
C SER A 16 15.12 3.50 -4.38
N ILE A 17 14.97 2.31 -4.99
CA ILE A 17 14.73 2.17 -6.44
C ILE A 17 13.41 2.86 -6.81
N PHE A 18 12.33 2.63 -6.04
CA PHE A 18 11.05 3.28 -6.28
C PHE A 18 11.14 4.80 -6.23
N PHE A 19 11.90 5.36 -5.27
CA PHE A 19 12.04 6.81 -5.12
C PHE A 19 12.88 7.46 -6.22
N ILE A 20 13.88 6.74 -6.75
CA ILE A 20 14.70 7.17 -7.88
C ILE A 20 13.86 7.21 -9.15
N PHE A 21 13.14 6.13 -9.47
CA PHE A 21 12.33 5.98 -10.69
C PHE A 21 10.89 6.53 -10.55
N ARG A 22 10.61 7.32 -9.51
CA ARG A 22 9.24 7.72 -9.17
C ARG A 22 8.55 8.51 -10.29
N ARG A 23 9.29 9.37 -11.01
CA ARG A 23 8.72 10.24 -12.05
C ARG A 23 8.36 9.43 -13.28
N GLU A 24 9.20 8.45 -13.59
CA GLU A 24 9.09 7.54 -14.70
C GLU A 24 7.94 6.54 -14.47
N ILE A 25 7.83 5.99 -13.24
CA ILE A 25 6.73 5.11 -12.82
C ILE A 25 5.38 5.86 -12.88
N LEU A 26 5.37 7.13 -12.50
CA LEU A 26 4.18 7.98 -12.63
C LEU A 26 3.81 8.25 -14.09
N ALA A 27 4.80 8.55 -14.94
CA ALA A 27 4.56 8.80 -16.36
C ALA A 27 3.90 7.61 -17.05
N ILE A 28 4.40 6.39 -16.82
CA ILE A 28 3.79 5.16 -17.38
C ILE A 28 2.39 4.87 -16.82
N SER A 29 2.09 5.31 -15.60
CA SER A 29 0.80 5.05 -14.96
C SER A 29 -0.32 5.97 -15.48
N PHE A 30 0.04 7.14 -16.02
CA PHE A 30 -0.91 8.06 -16.66
C PHE A 30 -1.10 7.72 -18.13
N ASP A 31 -0.01 7.53 -18.86
CA ASP A 31 -0.06 7.22 -20.29
C ASP A 31 1.21 6.48 -20.75
N GLU A 32 1.08 5.17 -20.92
CA GLU A 32 2.15 4.31 -21.43
C GLU A 32 2.49 4.63 -22.89
N GLU A 33 1.49 4.96 -23.71
CA GLU A 33 1.66 5.20 -25.15
C GLU A 33 2.39 6.53 -25.39
N PHE A 34 1.97 7.59 -24.68
CA PHE A 34 2.66 8.88 -24.69
C PHE A 34 4.08 8.78 -24.15
N SER A 35 4.30 8.03 -23.06
CA SER A 35 5.63 7.82 -22.48
C SER A 35 6.58 7.12 -23.46
N LYS A 36 6.06 6.17 -24.25
CA LYS A 36 6.83 5.47 -25.27
C LYS A 36 7.22 6.38 -26.43
N ILE A 37 6.34 7.30 -26.83
CA ILE A 37 6.61 8.31 -27.85
C ILE A 37 7.61 9.37 -27.32
N ALA A 38 7.56 9.69 -26.02
CA ALA A 38 8.47 10.61 -25.35
C ALA A 38 9.89 10.06 -25.12
N GLY A 39 10.22 8.86 -25.60
CA GLY A 39 11.55 8.26 -25.49
C GLY A 39 11.86 7.61 -24.14
N ILE A 40 10.86 7.44 -23.27
CA ILE A 40 11.01 6.74 -21.99
C ILE A 40 11.03 5.22 -22.27
N PRO A 41 11.96 4.43 -21.68
CA PRO A 41 12.00 2.98 -21.87
C PRO A 41 10.87 2.29 -21.08
N THR A 42 9.64 2.41 -21.57
CA THR A 42 8.41 1.95 -20.90
C THR A 42 8.45 0.46 -20.55
N LYS A 43 8.93 -0.39 -21.45
CA LYS A 43 9.07 -1.84 -21.20
C LYS A 43 9.98 -2.15 -20.01
N PHE A 44 11.12 -1.48 -19.89
CA PHE A 44 12.06 -1.71 -18.80
C PHE A 44 11.47 -1.27 -17.46
N LEU A 45 10.87 -0.07 -17.42
CA LEU A 45 10.25 0.47 -16.21
C LEU A 45 9.04 -0.36 -15.77
N TYR A 46 8.21 -0.81 -16.70
CA TYR A 46 7.08 -1.69 -16.42
C TYR A 46 7.55 -3.02 -15.79
N LEU A 47 8.55 -3.66 -16.39
CA LEU A 47 9.16 -4.89 -15.84
C LEU A 47 9.81 -4.63 -14.47
N LEU A 48 10.48 -3.49 -14.29
CA LEU A 48 11.07 -3.09 -13.02
C LEU A 48 10.00 -2.93 -11.94
N THR A 49 8.92 -2.19 -12.22
CA THR A 49 7.79 -2.01 -11.29
C THR A 49 7.14 -3.34 -10.93
N LEU A 50 6.90 -4.22 -11.92
CA LEU A 50 6.39 -5.56 -11.67
C LEU A 50 7.32 -6.39 -10.78
N CYS A 51 8.64 -6.32 -11.02
CA CYS A 51 9.63 -7.02 -10.22
C CYS A 51 9.65 -6.51 -8.77
N LEU A 52 9.62 -5.19 -8.56
CA LEU A 52 9.54 -4.58 -7.23
C LEU A 52 8.29 -5.03 -6.48
N ILE A 53 7.11 -4.96 -7.13
CA ILE A 53 5.85 -5.42 -6.53
C ILE A 53 5.93 -6.90 -6.19
N ALA A 54 6.41 -7.75 -7.11
CA ALA A 54 6.52 -9.18 -6.89
C ALA A 54 7.45 -9.52 -5.72
N LEU A 55 8.61 -8.88 -5.62
CA LEU A 55 9.54 -9.04 -4.51
C LEU A 55 8.91 -8.63 -3.18
N SER A 56 8.29 -7.46 -3.11
CA SER A 56 7.58 -7.00 -1.90
C SER A 56 6.50 -7.98 -1.48
N VAL A 57 5.68 -8.46 -2.42
CA VAL A 57 4.57 -9.38 -2.15
C VAL A 57 5.06 -10.74 -1.64
N VAL A 58 6.08 -11.31 -2.28
CA VAL A 58 6.63 -12.62 -1.89
C VAL A 58 7.21 -12.59 -0.47
N VAL A 59 7.88 -11.51 -0.10
CA VAL A 59 8.44 -11.33 1.25
C VAL A 59 7.33 -11.22 2.30
N LEU A 60 6.30 -10.44 2.02
CA LEU A 60 5.16 -10.23 2.93
C LEU A 60 4.31 -11.50 3.14
N ILE A 61 4.11 -12.32 2.10
CA ILE A 61 3.33 -13.56 2.21
C ILE A 61 3.92 -14.50 3.27
N ARG A 62 5.25 -14.58 3.38
CA ARG A 62 5.93 -15.46 4.36
C ARG A 62 5.73 -15.03 5.81
N VAL A 63 5.54 -13.74 6.05
CA VAL A 63 5.41 -13.18 7.41
C VAL A 63 3.97 -13.15 7.87
N VAL A 64 3.07 -12.72 6.98
CA VAL A 64 1.72 -12.28 7.36
C VAL A 64 0.61 -13.17 6.79
N GLY A 65 0.87 -13.85 5.68
CA GLY A 65 -0.12 -14.66 4.94
C GLY A 65 -0.84 -13.90 3.83
N ILE A 66 -1.37 -14.65 2.86
CA ILE A 66 -1.88 -14.12 1.58
C ILE A 66 -3.17 -13.27 1.71
N ILE A 67 -4.00 -13.54 2.71
CA ILE A 67 -5.27 -12.80 2.88
C ILE A 67 -5.01 -11.40 3.44
N LEU A 68 -4.18 -11.30 4.47
CA LEU A 68 -3.89 -10.02 5.12
C LEU A 68 -3.08 -9.10 4.19
N ILE A 69 -2.18 -9.63 3.36
CA ILE A 69 -1.47 -8.79 2.38
C ILE A 69 -2.42 -8.15 1.37
N ILE A 70 -3.40 -8.87 0.83
CA ILE A 70 -4.38 -8.30 -0.13
C ILE A 70 -5.20 -7.19 0.55
N ALA A 71 -5.59 -7.41 1.81
CA ALA A 71 -6.29 -6.40 2.60
C ALA A 71 -5.43 -5.14 2.82
N LEU A 72 -4.16 -5.31 3.21
CA LEU A 72 -3.22 -4.20 3.44
C LEU A 72 -2.85 -3.46 2.16
N LEU A 73 -2.85 -4.10 0.99
CA LEU A 73 -2.58 -3.42 -0.28
C LEU A 73 -3.80 -2.63 -0.78
N THR A 74 -5.01 -3.12 -0.48
CA THR A 74 -6.24 -2.56 -1.05
C THR A 74 -6.88 -1.50 -0.16
N ILE A 75 -7.03 -1.78 1.15
CA ILE A 75 -7.83 -0.97 2.08
C ILE A 75 -7.21 0.40 2.38
N PRO A 76 -5.95 0.52 2.86
CA PRO A 76 -5.38 1.83 3.18
C PRO A 76 -5.21 2.70 1.93
N SER A 77 -4.97 2.10 0.76
CA SER A 77 -4.95 2.82 -0.52
C SER A 77 -6.34 3.37 -0.87
N ALA A 78 -7.39 2.57 -0.71
CA ALA A 78 -8.76 3.02 -0.90
C ALA A 78 -9.17 4.13 0.09
N ILE A 79 -8.74 4.04 1.36
CA ILE A 79 -8.96 5.09 2.37
C ILE A 79 -8.21 6.36 1.93
N ALA A 80 -6.93 6.28 1.58
CA ALA A 80 -6.12 7.43 1.18
C ALA A 80 -6.66 8.14 -0.07
N LYS A 81 -7.21 7.39 -1.04
CA LYS A 81 -7.86 7.94 -2.23
C LYS A 81 -9.03 8.86 -1.92
N ASN A 82 -9.73 8.64 -0.80
CA ASN A 82 -10.84 9.49 -0.38
C ASN A 82 -10.40 10.88 0.10
N PHE A 83 -9.13 11.04 0.49
CA PHE A 83 -8.60 12.29 1.04
C PHE A 83 -7.82 13.12 0.03
N THR A 84 -7.22 12.51 -1.00
CA THR A 84 -6.35 13.24 -1.94
C THR A 84 -6.26 12.56 -3.31
N GLU A 85 -6.30 13.37 -4.38
CA GLU A 85 -6.12 12.90 -5.77
C GLU A 85 -4.66 12.94 -6.25
N ASN A 86 -3.77 13.58 -5.49
CA ASN A 86 -2.34 13.59 -5.78
C ASN A 86 -1.69 12.25 -5.37
N PHE A 87 -1.14 11.53 -6.34
CA PHE A 87 -0.51 10.21 -6.15
C PHE A 87 0.55 10.17 -5.05
N TYR A 88 1.39 11.21 -4.94
CA TYR A 88 2.44 11.25 -3.90
C TYR A 88 1.84 11.30 -2.50
N LYS A 89 0.86 12.18 -2.31
CA LYS A 89 0.15 12.31 -1.02
C LYS A 89 -0.66 11.06 -0.72
N MET A 90 -1.30 10.47 -1.73
CA MET A 90 -2.06 9.22 -1.61
C MET A 90 -1.17 8.06 -1.18
N SER A 91 0.02 7.89 -1.78
CA SER A 91 0.97 6.83 -1.43
C SER A 91 1.45 6.97 0.02
N VAL A 92 1.89 8.17 0.43
CA VAL A 92 2.34 8.43 1.81
C VAL A 92 1.21 8.23 2.82
N LEU A 93 0.01 8.73 2.52
CA LEU A 93 -1.15 8.59 3.40
C LEU A 93 -1.58 7.13 3.54
N SER A 94 -1.50 6.34 2.46
CA SER A 94 -1.74 4.90 2.49
C SER A 94 -0.74 4.18 3.39
N VAL A 95 0.55 4.52 3.33
CA VAL A 95 1.57 3.92 4.20
C VAL A 95 1.30 4.27 5.67
N ILE A 96 1.05 5.54 5.98
CA ILE A 96 0.79 5.99 7.35
C ILE A 96 -0.46 5.33 7.93
N THR A 97 -1.56 5.33 7.17
CA THR A 97 -2.82 4.69 7.61
C THR A 97 -2.65 3.19 7.78
N GLY A 98 -1.95 2.52 6.86
CA GLY A 98 -1.64 1.09 6.97
C GLY A 98 -0.84 0.76 8.23
N ILE A 99 0.20 1.54 8.55
CA ILE A 99 1.00 1.38 9.77
C ILE A 99 0.14 1.58 11.02
N LEU A 100 -0.61 2.68 11.09
CA LEU A 100 -1.47 2.98 12.23
C LEU A 100 -2.48 1.85 12.47
N ILE A 101 -3.21 1.44 11.43
CA ILE A 101 -4.22 0.39 11.56
C ILE A 101 -3.57 -0.95 11.94
N SER A 102 -2.41 -1.28 11.40
CA SER A 102 -1.68 -2.51 11.76
C SER A 102 -1.24 -2.52 13.22
N ILE A 103 -0.74 -1.39 13.73
CA ILE A 103 -0.37 -1.23 15.14
C ILE A 103 -1.61 -1.36 16.03
N PHE A 104 -2.70 -0.67 15.69
CA PHE A 104 -3.96 -0.79 16.44
C PHE A 104 -4.50 -2.22 16.43
N GLY A 105 -4.52 -2.89 15.27
CA GLY A 105 -4.94 -4.28 15.14
C GLY A 105 -4.06 -5.24 15.93
N LEU A 106 -2.75 -5.00 15.97
CA LEU A 106 -1.81 -5.79 16.76
C LEU A 106 -2.03 -5.58 18.27
N LEU A 107 -2.23 -4.34 18.73
CA LEU A 107 -2.53 -4.06 20.14
C LEU A 107 -3.81 -4.75 20.61
N VAL A 108 -4.87 -4.71 19.80
CA VAL A 108 -6.11 -5.43 20.07
C VAL A 108 -5.87 -6.95 20.10
N ALA A 109 -5.09 -7.49 19.16
CA ALA A 109 -4.77 -8.92 19.15
C ALA A 109 -4.06 -9.37 20.42
N ILE A 110 -3.13 -8.56 20.94
CA ILE A 110 -2.40 -8.84 22.20
C ILE A 110 -3.35 -8.83 23.39
N ILE A 111 -4.24 -7.83 23.50
CA ILE A 111 -5.17 -7.71 24.63
C ILE A 111 -6.14 -8.89 24.69
N TYR A 112 -6.69 -9.29 23.54
CA TYR A 112 -7.69 -10.34 23.46
C TYR A 112 -7.12 -11.74 23.21
N ASN A 113 -5.79 -11.90 23.08
CA ASN A 113 -5.12 -13.15 22.69
C ASN A 113 -5.67 -13.79 21.39
N LEU A 114 -6.03 -12.95 20.41
CA LEU A 114 -6.49 -13.43 19.09
C LEU A 114 -5.32 -13.59 18.11
N PRO A 115 -5.49 -14.42 17.04
CA PRO A 115 -4.56 -14.47 15.94
C PRO A 115 -4.38 -13.09 15.28
N PRO A 116 -3.17 -12.50 15.28
CA PRO A 116 -2.97 -11.12 14.85
C PRO A 116 -3.37 -10.88 13.40
N GLY A 117 -3.16 -11.87 12.52
CA GLY A 117 -3.55 -11.76 11.12
C GLY A 117 -5.06 -11.54 10.93
N ALA A 118 -5.89 -12.30 11.64
CA ALA A 118 -7.34 -12.18 11.57
C ALA A 118 -7.83 -10.86 12.19
N THR A 119 -7.28 -10.48 13.35
CA THR A 119 -7.66 -9.25 14.04
C THR A 119 -7.33 -8.01 13.21
N ILE A 120 -6.14 -7.95 12.58
CA ILE A 120 -5.77 -6.81 11.73
C ILE A 120 -6.73 -6.69 10.54
N ILE A 121 -7.15 -7.80 9.91
CA ILE A 121 -8.14 -7.77 8.82
C ILE A 121 -9.48 -7.21 9.31
N VAL A 122 -9.96 -7.65 10.48
CA VAL A 122 -11.22 -7.17 11.05
C VAL A 122 -11.14 -5.68 11.35
N VAL A 123 -10.04 -5.20 11.93
CA VAL A 123 -9.84 -3.77 12.21
C VAL A 123 -9.73 -2.97 10.91
N LEU A 124 -8.97 -3.43 9.91
CA LEU A 124 -8.91 -2.81 8.58
C LEU A 124 -10.30 -2.69 7.95
N GLY A 125 -11.08 -3.76 7.97
CA GLY A 125 -12.44 -3.79 7.44
C GLY A 125 -13.37 -2.82 8.18
N ALA A 126 -13.31 -2.80 9.51
CA ALA A 126 -14.09 -1.87 10.33
C ALA A 126 -13.71 -0.41 10.05
N THR A 127 -12.41 -0.10 9.95
CA THR A 127 -11.91 1.23 9.61
C THR A 127 -12.34 1.64 8.20
N PHE A 128 -12.25 0.74 7.22
CA PHE A 128 -12.71 1.00 5.85
C PHE A 128 -14.20 1.35 5.80
N ILE A 129 -15.04 0.58 6.50
CA ILE A 129 -16.48 0.83 6.59
C ILE A 129 -16.73 2.20 7.24
N LEU A 130 -16.10 2.49 8.38
CA LEU A 130 -16.24 3.79 9.05
C LEU A 130 -15.88 4.97 8.14
N PHE A 131 -14.74 4.93 7.46
CA PHE A 131 -14.35 6.00 6.54
C PHE A 131 -15.25 6.07 5.30
N GLY A 132 -15.66 4.93 4.75
CA GLY A 132 -16.57 4.85 3.61
C GLY A 132 -17.94 5.46 3.92
N PHE A 133 -18.50 5.18 5.10
CA PHE A 133 -19.75 5.80 5.56
C PHE A 133 -19.59 7.30 5.81
N THR A 134 -18.50 7.72 6.44
CA THR A 134 -18.22 9.15 6.71
C THR A 134 -18.13 9.95 5.41
N ASN A 135 -17.47 9.42 4.38
CA ASN A 135 -17.34 10.10 3.09
C ASN A 135 -18.66 10.16 2.31
N LYS A 136 -19.50 9.12 2.45
CA LYS A 136 -20.86 9.12 1.87
C LYS A 136 -21.75 10.18 2.53
N ILE A 137 -21.63 10.38 3.84
CA ILE A 137 -22.36 11.42 4.59
C ILE A 137 -21.88 12.83 4.23
N ILE A 138 -20.57 13.04 4.04
CA ILE A 138 -20.01 14.34 3.66
C ILE A 138 -20.36 14.71 2.21
N LYS A 139 -20.37 13.74 1.27
CA LYS A 139 -20.82 14.01 -0.12
C LYS A 139 -22.32 14.28 -0.24
N THR A 140 -23.17 13.69 0.61
CA THR A 140 -24.62 13.96 0.59
C THR A 140 -25.01 15.30 1.21
N LYS A 141 -24.14 15.93 2.02
CA LYS A 141 -24.41 17.28 2.57
C LYS A 141 -23.99 18.42 1.62
N ASN A 142 -23.36 18.10 0.48
CA ASN A 142 -22.86 19.06 -0.50
C ASN A 142 -23.58 18.95 -1.86
N ILE A 143 -24.78 18.36 -1.88
CA ILE A 143 -25.73 18.39 -3.01
C ILE A 143 -26.94 19.23 -2.59
#